data_AF-A0A921INK5-F1
#
_entry.id   AF-A0A921INK5-F1
#
_cell.length_a   1.000
_cell.length_b   1.000
_cell.length_c   1.000
_cell.angle_alpha   90.00
_cell.angle_beta   90.00
_cell.angle_gamma   90.00
#
_symmetry.space_group_name_H-M   'P 1'
#
loop_
_entity.id
_entity.type
_entity.pdbx_description
1 polymer ?
#
loop_
_entity_poly.entity_id
_entity_poly.type
_entity_poly.pdbx_seq_one_letter_code
_entity_poly.pdbx_strand_id
1 'polypeptide(L)'
;MSGLTIDRERCIGCGRCVKACASSALKLVWEGPRKFAQVSDACVFCGSCVDACPVDAISIAKDGAADTQELASYRGIWVFAQVDAAGHVMDVAFELLGRARQLADERGCTLTALIGEGADGSDENARRLVAAGADEVLVCRDARLARPDAEVFAHWICEMARALRPEVILYGATAFGRELAPGVAVRLKTGLTADCTVLAMDPETGLLQQTRPAFGGNLMATIVCPAHRPQMATVRPGIFAAPAADEARTGEIRYVELDASVAPRVRVVDAEPAGTGRSIADAERLVVVGRGIGSKKNLAVARRLADALGAELGCTRPLVEAGWLEYPHQVGQTGVSVAPKLLVSLGVSGAIQHLAGIGGAQTVIAVNEDAEAPIFGAAHYKMVGDCIQVAEALIDTLACHAVPGDMGRNTH
;
A
#
# COMPACT_ATOMS: atom_id res chain seq x y z
N MET A 1 -16.88 -23.35 -7.37
CA MET A 1 -16.92 -22.88 -5.98
C MET A 1 -15.85 -23.57 -5.14
N SER A 2 -14.75 -22.88 -4.84
CA SER A 2 -13.83 -23.24 -3.75
C SER A 2 -14.61 -23.29 -2.44
N GLY A 3 -14.83 -24.51 -1.95
CA GLY A 3 -15.70 -24.77 -0.81
C GLY A 3 -15.08 -25.83 0.08
N LEU A 4 -15.08 -25.56 1.38
CA LEU A 4 -14.82 -26.58 2.38
C LEU A 4 -16.06 -27.47 2.41
N THR A 5 -15.89 -28.71 1.96
CA THR A 5 -16.95 -29.71 1.89
C THR A 5 -16.82 -30.63 3.09
N ILE A 6 -17.93 -30.81 3.80
CA ILE A 6 -18.03 -31.70 4.96
C ILE A 6 -18.90 -32.87 4.55
N ASP A 7 -18.32 -34.06 4.50
CA ASP A 7 -19.04 -35.30 4.29
C ASP A 7 -19.87 -35.63 5.55
N ARG A 8 -21.18 -35.50 5.42
CA ARG A 8 -22.14 -35.70 6.53
C ARG A 8 -22.23 -37.15 6.96
N GLU A 9 -21.89 -38.11 6.12
CA GLU A 9 -21.94 -39.54 6.44
C GLU A 9 -20.72 -39.95 7.25
N ARG A 10 -19.55 -39.39 6.93
CA ARG A 10 -18.29 -39.64 7.65
C ARG A 10 -18.10 -38.76 8.89
N CYS A 11 -18.83 -37.66 9.02
CA CYS A 11 -18.68 -36.76 10.16
C CYS A 11 -19.20 -37.37 11.47
N ILE A 12 -18.31 -37.57 12.45
CA ILE A 12 -18.63 -38.11 13.78
C ILE A 12 -18.96 -37.04 14.84
N GLY A 13 -19.02 -35.77 14.48
CA GLY A 13 -19.40 -34.69 15.41
C GLY A 13 -18.43 -34.41 16.57
N CYS A 14 -17.17 -34.86 16.48
CA CYS A 14 -16.20 -34.80 17.58
C CYS A 14 -15.76 -33.39 18.01
N GLY A 15 -16.01 -32.37 17.19
CA GLY A 15 -15.73 -30.96 17.50
C GLY A 15 -14.25 -30.53 17.47
N ARG A 16 -13.32 -31.40 17.06
CA ARG A 16 -11.90 -31.05 16.88
C ARG A 16 -11.70 -29.96 15.82
N CYS A 17 -12.46 -30.03 14.74
CA CYS A 17 -12.43 -29.03 13.67
C CYS A 17 -12.87 -27.62 14.13
N VAL A 18 -13.77 -27.53 15.12
CA VAL A 18 -14.19 -26.25 15.70
C VAL A 18 -13.07 -25.64 16.54
N LYS A 19 -12.38 -26.45 17.35
CA LYS A 19 -11.24 -25.98 18.16
C LYS A 19 -10.03 -25.57 17.31
N ALA A 20 -9.82 -26.25 16.19
CA ALA A 20 -8.75 -25.94 15.24
C ALA A 20 -9.05 -24.71 14.35
N CYS A 21 -10.30 -24.23 14.34
CA CYS A 21 -10.70 -23.12 13.48
C CYS A 21 -10.36 -21.78 14.11
N ALA A 22 -9.20 -21.22 13.76
CA ALA A 22 -8.78 -19.89 14.20
C ALA A 22 -9.78 -18.78 13.79
N SER A 23 -10.48 -18.96 12.66
CA SER A 23 -11.48 -18.01 12.18
C SER A 23 -12.89 -18.20 12.77
N SER A 24 -13.07 -19.17 13.69
CA SER A 24 -14.38 -19.51 14.31
C SER A 24 -15.51 -19.77 13.30
N ALA A 25 -15.15 -20.16 12.08
CA ALA A 25 -16.08 -20.38 10.98
C ALA A 25 -16.78 -21.74 11.02
N LEU A 26 -16.37 -22.64 11.92
CA LEU A 26 -16.98 -23.95 12.07
C LEU A 26 -17.81 -23.98 13.35
N LYS A 27 -19.07 -24.39 13.22
CA LYS A 27 -19.96 -24.65 14.35
C LYS A 27 -20.46 -26.08 14.29
N LEU A 28 -20.84 -26.63 15.43
CA LEU A 28 -21.48 -27.94 15.47
C LEU A 28 -22.99 -27.75 15.56
N VAL A 29 -23.71 -28.38 14.65
CA VAL A 29 -25.17 -28.32 14.58
C VAL A 29 -25.73 -29.72 14.80
N TRP A 30 -26.90 -29.76 15.42
CA TRP A 30 -27.66 -30.98 15.67
C TRP A 30 -28.76 -31.10 14.61
N GLU A 31 -28.79 -32.21 13.88
CA GLU A 31 -29.95 -32.63 13.08
C GLU A 31 -30.33 -34.02 13.58
N GLY A 32 -31.46 -34.10 14.29
CA GLY A 32 -31.91 -35.33 14.92
C GLY A 32 -30.90 -35.87 15.96
N PRO A 33 -30.58 -37.18 15.95
CA PRO A 33 -29.71 -37.80 16.96
C PRO A 33 -28.21 -37.60 16.71
N ARG A 34 -27.81 -36.95 15.60
CA ARG A 34 -26.41 -36.79 15.19
C ARG A 34 -25.98 -35.33 15.18
N LYS A 35 -24.70 -35.13 15.50
CA LYS A 35 -24.03 -33.84 15.51
C LYS A 35 -23.03 -33.80 14.37
N PHE A 36 -23.06 -32.74 13.57
CA PHE A 36 -22.13 -32.57 12.44
C PHE A 36 -21.55 -31.16 12.47
N ALA A 37 -20.40 -31.01 11.82
CA ALA A 37 -19.78 -29.71 11.63
C ALA A 37 -20.46 -29.00 10.46
N GLN A 38 -20.79 -27.73 10.65
CA GLN A 38 -21.28 -26.82 9.62
C GLN A 38 -20.32 -25.65 9.48
N VAL A 39 -19.98 -25.33 8.24
CA VAL A 39 -19.11 -24.21 7.89
C VAL A 39 -19.95 -22.97 7.60
N SER A 40 -19.50 -21.81 8.08
CA SER A 40 -20.06 -20.51 7.76
C SER A 40 -19.22 -19.78 6.70
N ASP A 41 -19.74 -18.67 6.19
CA ASP A 41 -19.06 -17.85 5.19
C ASP A 41 -17.75 -17.22 5.68
N ALA A 42 -17.52 -17.20 7.00
CA ALA A 42 -16.29 -16.74 7.63
C ALA A 42 -15.08 -17.69 7.44
N CYS A 43 -15.25 -18.81 6.73
CA CYS A 43 -14.17 -19.76 6.49
C CYS A 43 -13.13 -19.18 5.53
N VAL A 44 -11.85 -19.20 5.94
CA VAL A 44 -10.71 -18.68 5.15
C VAL A 44 -9.91 -19.77 4.43
N PHE A 45 -10.41 -21.01 4.42
CA PHE A 45 -9.78 -22.18 3.74
C PHE A 45 -8.31 -22.44 4.11
N CYS A 46 -7.91 -22.16 5.36
CA CYS A 46 -6.54 -22.37 5.85
C CYS A 46 -6.12 -23.84 5.97
N GLY A 47 -7.02 -24.81 5.76
CA GLY A 47 -6.71 -26.24 5.84
C GLY A 47 -6.66 -26.83 7.25
N SER A 48 -6.57 -26.02 8.31
CA SER A 48 -6.36 -26.52 9.69
C SER A 48 -7.45 -27.50 10.20
N CYS A 49 -8.66 -27.40 9.66
CA CYS A 49 -9.77 -28.29 9.98
C CYS A 49 -9.73 -29.62 9.22
N VAL A 50 -9.10 -29.66 8.04
CA VAL A 50 -8.84 -30.90 7.29
C VAL A 50 -7.85 -31.74 8.09
N ASP A 51 -6.72 -31.15 8.47
CA ASP A 51 -5.67 -31.83 9.25
C ASP A 51 -6.14 -32.29 10.63
N ALA A 52 -7.06 -31.55 11.25
CA ALA A 52 -7.60 -31.87 12.57
C ALA A 52 -8.71 -32.94 12.55
N CYS A 53 -9.21 -33.34 11.38
CA CYS A 53 -10.32 -34.27 11.27
C CYS A 53 -9.81 -35.73 11.33
N PRO A 54 -10.16 -36.52 12.37
CA PRO A 54 -9.64 -37.88 12.54
C PRO A 54 -10.23 -38.92 11.57
N VAL A 55 -11.24 -38.51 10.79
CA VAL A 55 -12.03 -39.39 9.89
C VAL A 55 -12.05 -38.88 8.46
N ASP A 56 -11.20 -37.88 8.15
CA ASP A 56 -11.09 -37.24 6.83
C ASP A 56 -12.43 -36.82 6.21
N ALA A 57 -13.39 -36.46 7.07
CA ALA A 57 -14.72 -36.03 6.65
C ALA A 57 -14.73 -34.59 6.10
N ILE A 58 -13.61 -33.86 6.18
CA ILE A 58 -13.51 -32.48 5.71
C ILE A 58 -12.51 -32.44 4.57
N SER A 59 -12.92 -31.91 3.43
CA SER A 59 -12.06 -31.71 2.27
C SER A 59 -12.22 -30.29 1.73
N ILE A 60 -11.13 -29.73 1.21
CA ILE A 60 -11.18 -28.47 0.48
C ILE A 60 -11.12 -28.82 -1.00
N ALA A 61 -12.22 -28.59 -1.72
CA ALA A 61 -12.19 -28.70 -3.16
C ALA A 61 -11.25 -27.62 -3.71
N LYS A 62 -10.18 -28.04 -4.38
CA LYS A 62 -9.39 -27.13 -5.23
C LYS A 62 -10.24 -26.77 -6.45
N ASP A 63 -10.19 -25.50 -6.83
CA ASP A 63 -10.99 -24.97 -7.92
C ASP A 63 -10.89 -25.84 -9.18
N GLY A 64 -12.04 -26.39 -9.61
CA GLY A 64 -12.25 -26.66 -11.02
C GLY A 64 -12.36 -25.32 -11.79
N ALA A 65 -12.21 -25.38 -13.12
CA ALA A 65 -12.36 -24.21 -13.98
C ALA A 65 -13.55 -23.35 -13.56
N ALA A 66 -13.31 -22.05 -13.35
CA ALA A 66 -14.33 -21.13 -12.86
C ALA A 66 -15.57 -21.16 -13.76
N ASP A 67 -16.75 -21.17 -13.14
CA ASP A 67 -18.01 -21.17 -13.86
C ASP A 67 -18.11 -19.87 -14.68
N THR A 68 -18.00 -20.01 -16.00
CA THR A 68 -17.91 -18.89 -16.93
C THR A 68 -19.17 -18.03 -16.91
N GLN A 69 -20.33 -18.62 -16.55
CA GLN A 69 -21.58 -17.87 -16.38
C GLN A 69 -21.60 -17.03 -15.10
N GLU A 70 -21.02 -17.52 -14.00
CA GLU A 70 -20.92 -16.78 -12.74
C GLU A 70 -19.95 -15.60 -12.89
N LEU A 71 -18.81 -15.80 -13.55
CA LEU A 71 -17.83 -14.75 -13.83
C LEU A 71 -18.38 -13.64 -14.74
N ALA A 72 -19.23 -13.96 -15.70
CA ALA A 72 -19.84 -12.99 -16.61
C ALA A 72 -20.86 -12.06 -15.93
N SER A 73 -21.31 -12.40 -14.72
CA SER A 73 -22.22 -11.56 -13.92
C SER A 73 -21.51 -10.38 -13.23
N TYR A 74 -20.18 -10.42 -13.15
CA TYR A 74 -19.39 -9.36 -12.56
C TYR A 74 -19.06 -8.29 -13.60
N ARG A 75 -19.34 -7.02 -13.29
CA ARG A 75 -19.07 -5.89 -14.19
C ARG A 75 -18.64 -4.67 -13.42
N GLY A 76 -17.80 -3.86 -14.06
CA GLY A 76 -17.36 -2.58 -13.54
C GLY A 76 -16.01 -2.65 -12.83
N ILE A 77 -15.33 -1.51 -12.83
CA ILE A 77 -14.04 -1.30 -12.17
C ILE A 77 -14.26 -0.34 -11.02
N TRP A 78 -13.83 -0.75 -9.83
CA TRP A 78 -13.94 0.06 -8.63
C TRP A 78 -12.60 0.64 -8.22
N VAL A 79 -12.58 1.90 -7.81
CA VAL A 79 -11.40 2.57 -7.25
C VAL A 79 -11.71 3.04 -5.84
N PHE A 80 -10.91 2.63 -4.87
CA PHE A 80 -11.01 3.14 -3.51
C PHE A 80 -10.34 4.52 -3.39
N ALA A 81 -11.14 5.54 -3.17
CA ALA A 81 -10.69 6.91 -2.92
C ALA A 81 -10.42 7.11 -1.43
N GLN A 82 -9.14 7.09 -1.06
CA GLN A 82 -8.73 7.36 0.31
C GLN A 82 -8.80 8.85 0.61
N VAL A 83 -9.32 9.18 1.80
CA VAL A 83 -9.36 10.52 2.36
C VAL A 83 -8.26 10.67 3.43
N ASP A 84 -7.62 11.83 3.48
CA ASP A 84 -6.65 12.20 4.50
C ASP A 84 -7.31 12.59 5.84
N ALA A 85 -6.50 12.90 6.84
CA ALA A 85 -7.02 13.34 8.15
C ALA A 85 -7.69 14.73 8.11
N ALA A 86 -7.47 15.51 7.06
CA ALA A 86 -8.07 16.83 6.85
C ALA A 86 -9.40 16.75 6.09
N GLY A 87 -9.81 15.57 5.62
CA GLY A 87 -11.03 15.38 4.84
C GLY A 87 -10.85 15.55 3.32
N HIS A 88 -9.62 15.62 2.81
CA HIS A 88 -9.33 15.71 1.38
C HIS A 88 -9.01 14.36 0.77
N VAL A 89 -9.51 14.11 -0.44
CA VAL A 89 -9.13 12.94 -1.25
C VAL A 89 -7.63 13.02 -1.59
N MET A 90 -6.91 11.94 -1.31
CA MET A 90 -5.48 11.82 -1.63
C MET A 90 -5.23 11.74 -3.14
N ASP A 91 -4.10 12.29 -3.60
CA ASP A 91 -3.73 12.36 -5.01
C ASP A 91 -3.70 10.99 -5.71
N VAL A 92 -3.28 9.94 -4.99
CA VAL A 92 -3.26 8.55 -5.49
C VAL A 92 -4.62 8.08 -6.00
N ALA A 93 -5.73 8.59 -5.46
CA ALA A 93 -7.07 8.24 -5.92
C ALA A 93 -7.33 8.79 -7.34
N PHE A 94 -6.85 10.01 -7.63
CA PHE A 94 -7.00 10.63 -8.96
C PHE A 94 -6.11 9.95 -9.99
N GLU A 95 -4.87 9.60 -9.63
CA GLU A 95 -3.98 8.80 -10.48
C GLU A 95 -4.61 7.44 -10.85
N LEU A 96 -5.20 6.78 -9.85
CA LEU A 96 -5.92 5.52 -10.02
C LEU A 96 -7.14 5.66 -10.92
N LEU A 97 -7.95 6.72 -10.74
CA LEU A 97 -9.10 6.99 -11.61
C LEU A 97 -8.68 7.19 -13.06
N GLY A 98 -7.58 7.90 -13.31
CA GLY A 98 -7.03 8.08 -14.66
C GLY A 98 -6.71 6.76 -15.34
N ARG A 99 -5.97 5.87 -14.64
CA ARG A 99 -5.66 4.54 -15.21
C ARG A 99 -6.89 3.65 -15.29
N ALA A 100 -7.77 3.68 -14.29
CA ALA A 100 -8.98 2.88 -14.24
C ALA A 100 -9.97 3.26 -15.34
N ARG A 101 -10.05 4.53 -15.74
CA ARG A 101 -10.86 5.00 -16.87
C ARG A 101 -10.39 4.36 -18.18
N GLN A 102 -9.09 4.35 -18.43
CA GLN A 102 -8.51 3.70 -19.61
C GLN A 102 -8.84 2.20 -19.63
N LEU A 103 -8.70 1.51 -18.49
CA LEU A 103 -9.06 0.09 -18.36
C LEU A 103 -10.57 -0.14 -18.55
N ALA A 104 -11.40 0.79 -18.06
CA ALA A 104 -12.85 0.73 -18.19
C ALA A 104 -13.30 0.93 -19.64
N ASP A 105 -12.64 1.82 -20.39
CA ASP A 105 -12.88 2.05 -21.82
C ASP A 105 -12.43 0.85 -22.67
N GLU A 106 -11.26 0.27 -22.39
CA GLU A 106 -10.76 -0.96 -23.03
C GLU A 106 -11.73 -2.14 -22.80
N ARG A 107 -12.33 -2.21 -21.60
CA ARG A 107 -13.26 -3.28 -21.22
C ARG A 107 -14.72 -3.01 -21.61
N GLY A 108 -15.09 -1.76 -21.85
CA GLY A 108 -16.46 -1.32 -22.07
C GLY A 108 -17.35 -1.42 -20.83
N CYS A 109 -16.83 -1.06 -19.65
CA CYS A 109 -17.56 -1.10 -18.37
C CYS A 109 -17.60 0.25 -17.65
N THR A 110 -18.41 0.34 -16.60
CA THR A 110 -18.52 1.53 -15.76
C THR A 110 -17.36 1.64 -14.77
N LEU A 111 -16.93 2.86 -14.49
CA LEU A 111 -15.97 3.19 -13.45
C LEU A 111 -16.69 3.72 -12.21
N THR A 112 -16.60 3.00 -11.10
CA THR A 112 -17.20 3.40 -9.82
C THR A 112 -16.10 3.81 -8.83
N ALA A 113 -16.21 4.99 -8.22
CA ALA A 113 -15.34 5.39 -7.11
C ALA A 113 -16.02 5.06 -5.76
N LEU A 114 -15.26 4.50 -4.82
CA LEU A 114 -15.70 4.25 -3.44
C LEU A 114 -15.07 5.29 -2.53
N ILE A 115 -15.89 6.06 -1.81
CA ILE A 115 -15.41 7.01 -0.81
C ILE A 115 -16.15 6.80 0.53
N GLY A 116 -15.38 6.62 1.59
CA GLY A 116 -15.89 6.54 2.95
C GLY A 116 -15.46 7.78 3.72
N GLU A 117 -16.42 8.53 4.26
CA GLU A 117 -16.18 9.80 4.94
C GLU A 117 -16.85 9.81 6.32
N GLY A 118 -16.38 10.72 7.19
CA GLY A 118 -17.09 11.04 8.43
C GLY A 118 -18.51 11.57 8.17
N ALA A 119 -19.34 11.59 9.22
CA ALA A 119 -20.73 12.06 9.12
C ALA A 119 -20.88 13.49 8.56
N ASP A 120 -19.86 14.34 8.74
CA ASP A 120 -19.84 15.74 8.29
C ASP A 120 -19.22 15.93 6.89
N GLY A 121 -19.03 14.85 6.12
CA GLY A 121 -18.45 14.90 4.77
C GLY A 121 -19.29 15.73 3.78
N SER A 122 -18.63 16.51 2.92
CA SER A 122 -19.29 17.32 1.88
C SER A 122 -19.34 16.56 0.55
N ASP A 123 -20.28 16.92 -0.33
CA ASP A 123 -20.36 16.34 -1.69
C ASP A 123 -19.21 16.81 -2.62
N GLU A 124 -18.35 17.71 -2.15
CA GLU A 124 -17.26 18.27 -2.94
C GLU A 124 -16.27 17.19 -3.39
N ASN A 125 -15.90 16.29 -2.47
CA ASN A 125 -15.03 15.17 -2.79
C ASN A 125 -15.65 14.24 -3.84
N ALA A 126 -16.94 13.94 -3.71
CA ALA A 126 -17.65 13.12 -4.70
C ALA A 126 -17.68 13.79 -6.09
N ARG A 127 -17.94 15.11 -6.14
CA ARG A 127 -17.90 15.87 -7.41
C ARG A 127 -16.50 15.88 -8.04
N ARG A 128 -15.45 16.02 -7.24
CA ARG A 128 -14.06 15.95 -7.71
C ARG A 128 -13.72 14.58 -8.30
N LEU A 129 -14.22 13.50 -7.70
CA LEU A 129 -14.05 12.14 -8.24
C LEU A 129 -14.78 11.94 -9.56
N VAL A 130 -16.00 12.49 -9.71
CA VAL A 130 -16.73 12.51 -10.98
C VAL A 130 -15.95 13.30 -12.04
N ALA A 131 -15.49 14.51 -11.71
CA ALA A 131 -14.70 15.35 -12.62
C ALA A 131 -13.39 14.67 -13.05
N ALA A 132 -12.83 13.79 -12.21
CA ALA A 132 -11.65 12.99 -12.51
C ALA A 132 -11.94 11.72 -13.35
N GLY A 133 -13.20 11.47 -13.74
CA GLY A 133 -13.55 10.43 -14.71
C GLY A 133 -14.43 9.28 -14.18
N ALA A 134 -14.85 9.31 -12.91
CA ALA A 134 -15.78 8.32 -12.36
C ALA A 134 -17.19 8.50 -12.96
N ASP A 135 -17.82 7.39 -13.35
CA ASP A 135 -19.21 7.40 -13.85
C ASP A 135 -20.22 7.30 -12.69
N GLU A 136 -19.85 6.57 -11.64
CA GLU A 136 -20.62 6.42 -10.40
C GLU A 136 -19.70 6.66 -9.18
N VAL A 137 -20.22 7.27 -8.13
CA VAL A 137 -19.52 7.43 -6.84
C VAL A 137 -20.39 6.88 -5.73
N LEU A 138 -19.91 5.83 -5.07
CA LEU A 138 -20.52 5.25 -3.87
C LEU A 138 -19.96 5.96 -2.64
N VAL A 139 -20.82 6.74 -2.01
CA VAL A 139 -20.49 7.55 -0.83
C VAL A 139 -21.08 6.88 0.41
N CYS A 140 -20.23 6.56 1.37
CA CYS A 140 -20.67 6.12 2.70
C CYS A 140 -20.27 7.15 3.75
N ARG A 141 -21.26 7.71 4.45
CA ARG A 141 -21.06 8.70 5.52
C ARG A 141 -21.44 8.09 6.84
N ASP A 142 -20.47 7.97 7.72
CA ASP A 142 -20.70 7.47 9.07
C ASP A 142 -19.63 8.01 10.03
N ALA A 143 -20.01 8.30 11.28
CA ALA A 143 -19.06 8.72 12.31
C ALA A 143 -17.95 7.66 12.54
N ARG A 144 -18.25 6.38 12.31
CA ARG A 144 -17.30 5.26 12.38
C ARG A 144 -16.23 5.32 11.28
N LEU A 145 -16.49 5.99 10.17
CA LEU A 145 -15.56 6.16 9.04
C LEU A 145 -14.74 7.45 9.13
N ALA A 146 -14.96 8.28 10.16
CA ALA A 146 -14.16 9.49 10.39
C ALA A 146 -12.68 9.19 10.68
N ARG A 147 -12.35 7.95 11.07
CA ARG A 147 -10.98 7.46 11.21
C ARG A 147 -10.75 6.27 10.29
N PRO A 148 -9.51 6.08 9.78
CA PRO A 148 -9.18 4.97 8.91
C PRO A 148 -9.11 3.64 9.69
N ASP A 149 -10.27 3.07 10.03
CA ASP A 149 -10.38 1.72 10.58
C ASP A 149 -10.54 0.69 9.45
N ALA A 150 -9.48 -0.08 9.18
CA ALA A 150 -9.45 -1.01 8.07
C ALA A 150 -10.54 -2.09 8.16
N GLU A 151 -11.03 -2.43 9.35
CA GLU A 151 -12.05 -3.45 9.51
C GLU A 151 -13.46 -2.95 9.17
N VAL A 152 -13.78 -1.72 9.56
CA VAL A 152 -15.05 -1.07 9.25
C VAL A 152 -15.16 -0.86 7.74
N PHE A 153 -14.11 -0.29 7.13
CA PHE A 153 -14.03 -0.12 5.68
C PHE A 153 -14.07 -1.47 4.95
N ALA A 154 -13.39 -2.51 5.46
CA ALA A 154 -13.43 -3.82 4.83
C ALA A 154 -14.83 -4.44 4.83
N HIS A 155 -15.60 -4.31 5.93
CA HIS A 155 -16.98 -4.81 5.98
C HIS A 155 -17.85 -4.10 4.93
N TRP A 156 -17.82 -2.78 4.93
CA TRP A 156 -18.57 -1.97 3.97
C TRP A 156 -18.28 -2.34 2.52
N ILE A 157 -17.00 -2.38 2.14
CA ILE A 157 -16.59 -2.72 0.77
C ILE A 157 -16.99 -4.15 0.43
N CYS A 158 -16.91 -5.10 1.38
CA CYS A 158 -17.33 -6.48 1.15
C CYS A 158 -18.84 -6.61 0.93
N GLU A 159 -19.65 -5.88 1.69
CA GLU A 159 -21.10 -5.86 1.51
C GLU A 159 -21.49 -5.30 0.15
N MET A 160 -20.88 -4.18 -0.23
CA MET A 160 -21.11 -3.57 -1.54
C MET A 160 -20.62 -4.46 -2.68
N ALA A 161 -19.44 -5.07 -2.54
CA ALA A 161 -18.91 -5.98 -3.55
C ALA A 161 -19.79 -7.23 -3.74
N ARG A 162 -20.43 -7.72 -2.68
CA ARG A 162 -21.40 -8.83 -2.78
C ARG A 162 -22.70 -8.39 -3.47
N ALA A 163 -23.17 -7.18 -3.21
CA ALA A 163 -24.41 -6.65 -3.79
C ALA A 163 -24.26 -6.29 -5.27
N LEU A 164 -23.18 -5.58 -5.63
CA LEU A 164 -22.98 -4.99 -6.95
C LEU A 164 -22.05 -5.81 -7.86
N ARG A 165 -21.31 -6.79 -7.31
CA ARG A 165 -20.44 -7.72 -8.04
C ARG A 165 -19.48 -7.02 -9.03
N PRO A 166 -18.53 -6.20 -8.55
CA PRO A 166 -17.52 -5.58 -9.41
C PRO A 166 -16.56 -6.60 -10.02
N GLU A 167 -16.06 -6.33 -11.21
CA GLU A 167 -15.05 -7.18 -11.87
C GLU A 167 -13.66 -6.94 -11.29
N VAL A 168 -13.32 -5.68 -11.00
CA VAL A 168 -12.01 -5.24 -10.49
C VAL A 168 -12.18 -4.27 -9.33
N ILE A 169 -11.32 -4.35 -8.31
CA ILE A 169 -11.20 -3.31 -7.27
C ILE A 169 -9.73 -2.89 -7.11
N LEU A 170 -9.46 -1.59 -7.28
CA LEU A 170 -8.14 -1.00 -7.17
C LEU A 170 -8.01 -0.16 -5.90
N TYR A 171 -6.85 -0.26 -5.25
CA TYR A 171 -6.50 0.48 -4.04
C TYR A 171 -5.16 1.21 -4.23
N GLY A 172 -4.99 2.35 -3.56
CA GLY A 172 -3.66 2.97 -3.44
C GLY A 172 -2.78 2.14 -2.52
N ALA A 173 -1.51 1.93 -2.86
CA ALA A 173 -0.53 1.23 -2.02
C ALA A 173 0.02 2.13 -0.88
N THR A 174 -0.85 2.94 -0.29
CA THR A 174 -0.60 3.72 0.93
C THR A 174 -0.52 2.80 2.15
N ALA A 175 -0.11 3.33 3.30
CA ALA A 175 -0.12 2.56 4.55
C ALA A 175 -1.51 1.95 4.83
N PHE A 176 -2.57 2.75 4.69
CA PHE A 176 -3.93 2.29 4.90
C PHE A 176 -4.43 1.34 3.81
N GLY A 177 -4.19 1.64 2.52
CA GLY A 177 -4.65 0.76 1.44
C GLY A 177 -3.97 -0.62 1.47
N ARG A 178 -2.70 -0.69 1.91
CA ARG A 178 -1.97 -1.95 2.13
C ARG A 178 -2.49 -2.74 3.33
N GLU A 179 -3.14 -2.10 4.28
CA GLU A 179 -3.82 -2.74 5.41
C GLU A 179 -5.23 -3.21 5.03
N LEU A 180 -5.99 -2.36 4.34
CA LEU A 180 -7.38 -2.59 3.94
C LEU A 180 -7.52 -3.70 2.89
N ALA A 181 -6.75 -3.63 1.79
CA ALA A 181 -6.95 -4.50 0.63
C ALA A 181 -6.81 -6.01 0.97
N PRO A 182 -5.81 -6.47 1.75
CA PRO A 182 -5.74 -7.88 2.16
C PRO A 182 -6.95 -8.31 3.01
N GLY A 183 -7.44 -7.42 3.87
CA GLY A 183 -8.63 -7.67 4.68
C GLY A 183 -9.89 -7.88 3.85
N VAL A 184 -10.04 -7.16 2.74
CA VAL A 184 -11.14 -7.35 1.80
C VAL A 184 -10.95 -8.63 0.97
N ALA A 185 -9.73 -8.88 0.47
CA ALA A 185 -9.42 -10.04 -0.37
C ALA A 185 -9.72 -11.38 0.32
N VAL A 186 -9.39 -11.49 1.62
CA VAL A 186 -9.68 -12.70 2.40
C VAL A 186 -11.19 -12.90 2.62
N ARG A 187 -11.94 -11.83 2.87
CA ARG A 187 -13.40 -11.89 3.09
C ARG A 187 -14.18 -12.19 1.81
N LEU A 188 -13.68 -11.75 0.65
CA LEU A 188 -14.23 -12.05 -0.67
C LEU A 188 -13.66 -13.32 -1.30
N LYS A 189 -12.64 -13.94 -0.68
CA LYS A 189 -11.97 -15.15 -1.16
C LYS A 189 -11.43 -14.99 -2.59
N THR A 190 -10.74 -13.88 -2.83
CA THR A 190 -10.19 -13.54 -4.14
C THR A 190 -8.69 -13.22 -4.08
N GLY A 191 -8.06 -13.11 -5.24
CA GLY A 191 -6.64 -12.77 -5.38
C GLY A 191 -6.39 -11.27 -5.22
N LEU A 192 -5.25 -10.92 -4.62
CA LEU A 192 -4.76 -9.55 -4.46
C LEU A 192 -3.30 -9.44 -4.92
N THR A 193 -3.01 -8.55 -5.86
CA THR A 193 -1.64 -8.21 -6.25
C THR A 193 -1.20 -6.92 -5.59
N ALA A 194 -0.13 -6.96 -4.80
CA ALA A 194 0.35 -5.79 -4.07
C ALA A 194 1.34 -4.95 -4.90
N ASP A 195 1.29 -3.62 -4.74
CA ASP A 195 2.29 -2.65 -5.21
C ASP A 195 2.58 -2.75 -6.71
N CYS A 196 1.51 -2.76 -7.50
CA CYS A 196 1.57 -2.82 -8.96
C CYS A 196 2.07 -1.48 -9.53
N THR A 197 2.89 -1.58 -10.58
CA THR A 197 3.41 -0.44 -11.34
C THR A 197 2.83 -0.37 -12.74
N VAL A 198 2.35 -1.49 -13.28
CA VAL A 198 1.67 -1.52 -14.59
C VAL A 198 0.41 -2.35 -14.45
N LEU A 199 -0.70 -1.81 -14.92
CA LEU A 199 -1.98 -2.50 -15.04
C LEU A 199 -2.40 -2.46 -16.49
N ALA A 200 -2.82 -3.57 -17.08
CA ALA A 200 -3.36 -3.61 -18.44
C ALA A 200 -4.52 -4.62 -18.51
N MET A 201 -5.49 -4.39 -19.40
CA MET A 201 -6.48 -5.40 -19.73
C MET A 201 -5.94 -6.29 -20.85
N ASP A 202 -6.03 -7.60 -20.68
CA ASP A 202 -5.76 -8.54 -21.76
C ASP A 202 -6.90 -8.47 -22.80
N PRO A 203 -6.63 -8.15 -24.07
CA PRO A 203 -7.66 -8.03 -25.10
C PRO A 203 -8.34 -9.36 -25.45
N GLU A 204 -7.68 -10.50 -25.25
CA GLU A 204 -8.23 -11.81 -25.59
C GLU A 204 -9.02 -12.41 -24.41
N THR A 205 -8.43 -12.37 -23.21
CA THR A 205 -9.03 -13.00 -22.03
C THR A 205 -9.87 -12.05 -21.20
N GLY A 206 -9.66 -10.74 -21.35
CA GLY A 206 -10.33 -9.74 -20.55
C GLY A 206 -9.89 -9.67 -19.10
N LEU A 207 -8.79 -10.37 -18.74
CA LEU A 207 -8.27 -10.39 -17.38
C LEU A 207 -7.37 -9.19 -17.12
N LEU A 208 -7.29 -8.77 -15.86
CA LEU A 208 -6.40 -7.70 -15.44
C LEU A 208 -4.99 -8.25 -15.26
N GLN A 209 -4.09 -7.84 -16.15
CA GLN A 209 -2.67 -8.09 -16.06
C GLN A 209 -2.03 -7.11 -15.09
N GLN A 210 -1.62 -7.63 -13.93
CA GLN A 210 -1.07 -6.84 -12.82
C GLN A 210 0.43 -7.07 -12.75
N THR A 211 1.21 -6.10 -13.24
CA THR A 211 2.66 -6.19 -13.20
C THR A 211 3.19 -5.46 -11.98
N ARG A 212 3.96 -6.18 -11.17
CA ARG A 212 4.63 -5.65 -9.99
C ARG A 212 6.12 -5.99 -9.95
N PRO A 213 6.95 -5.11 -9.38
CA PRO A 213 8.31 -5.46 -8.98
C PRO A 213 8.30 -6.40 -7.76
N ALA A 214 9.09 -7.46 -7.84
CA ALA A 214 9.41 -8.38 -6.76
C ALA A 214 10.93 -8.38 -6.52
N PHE A 215 11.37 -8.95 -5.40
CA PHE A 215 12.79 -9.06 -5.04
C PHE A 215 13.54 -7.71 -5.08
N GLY A 216 12.96 -6.67 -4.46
CA GLY A 216 13.58 -5.34 -4.41
C GLY A 216 13.62 -4.59 -5.74
N GLY A 217 12.83 -5.02 -6.74
CA GLY A 217 12.81 -4.40 -8.07
C GLY A 217 13.51 -5.23 -9.15
N ASN A 218 14.22 -6.29 -8.78
CA ASN A 218 15.03 -7.08 -9.72
C ASN A 218 14.21 -8.03 -10.60
N LEU A 219 12.96 -8.32 -10.23
CA LEU A 219 12.08 -9.19 -11.00
C LEU A 219 10.76 -8.48 -11.26
N MET A 220 10.37 -8.36 -12.52
CA MET A 220 9.04 -7.90 -12.90
C MET A 220 8.17 -9.13 -13.11
N ALA A 221 7.08 -9.23 -12.35
CA ALA A 221 6.14 -10.34 -12.45
C ALA A 221 4.75 -9.81 -12.84
N THR A 222 4.20 -10.35 -13.92
CA THR A 222 2.81 -10.11 -14.33
C THR A 222 1.95 -11.23 -13.78
N ILE A 223 1.01 -10.87 -12.92
CA ILE A 223 0.14 -11.78 -12.17
C ILE A 223 -1.30 -11.57 -12.66
N VAL A 224 -2.04 -12.66 -12.83
CA VAL A 224 -3.44 -12.66 -13.24
C VAL A 224 -4.28 -13.48 -12.27
N CYS A 225 -5.55 -13.10 -12.11
CA CYS A 225 -6.51 -13.84 -11.29
C CYS A 225 -7.62 -14.41 -12.20
N PRO A 226 -7.45 -15.62 -12.75
CA PRO A 226 -8.36 -16.17 -13.74
C PRO A 226 -9.68 -16.65 -13.14
N ALA A 227 -9.65 -17.20 -11.92
CA ALA A 227 -10.76 -17.99 -11.38
C ALA A 227 -11.64 -17.27 -10.35
N HIS A 228 -11.16 -16.17 -9.75
CA HIS A 228 -11.86 -15.48 -8.65
C HIS A 228 -12.20 -14.03 -9.01
N ARG A 229 -13.27 -13.52 -8.41
CA ARG A 229 -13.72 -12.14 -8.53
C ARG A 229 -14.08 -11.58 -7.15
N PRO A 230 -13.91 -10.27 -6.93
CA PRO A 230 -13.29 -9.28 -7.83
C PRO A 230 -11.78 -9.46 -7.99
N GLN A 231 -11.20 -9.06 -9.12
CA GLN A 231 -9.74 -9.00 -9.28
C GLN A 231 -9.23 -7.78 -8.50
N MET A 232 -8.32 -7.97 -7.54
CA MET A 232 -7.88 -6.88 -6.68
C MET A 232 -6.40 -6.55 -6.86
N ALA A 233 -6.08 -5.26 -6.90
CA ALA A 233 -4.70 -4.78 -6.94
C ALA A 233 -4.49 -3.57 -6.04
N THR A 234 -3.34 -3.49 -5.38
CA THR A 234 -2.85 -2.21 -4.85
C THR A 234 -1.82 -1.61 -5.79
N VAL A 235 -1.87 -0.30 -5.99
CA VAL A 235 -1.07 0.42 -6.99
C VAL A 235 -0.16 1.42 -6.31
N ARG A 236 1.10 1.47 -6.75
CA ARG A 236 2.07 2.41 -6.21
C ARG A 236 1.68 3.87 -6.49
N PRO A 237 1.63 4.75 -5.48
CA PRO A 237 1.43 6.19 -5.69
C PRO A 237 2.53 6.81 -6.55
N GLY A 238 2.19 7.81 -7.37
CA GLY A 238 3.12 8.59 -8.20
C GLY A 238 3.53 7.93 -9.51
N ILE A 239 2.97 6.76 -9.87
CA ILE A 239 3.29 6.06 -11.12
C ILE A 239 2.39 6.51 -12.28
N PHE A 240 1.11 6.74 -12.01
CA PHE A 240 0.15 7.14 -13.03
C PHE A 240 -0.09 8.64 -12.97
N ALA A 241 -0.35 9.25 -14.13
CA ALA A 241 -0.72 10.66 -14.18
C ALA A 241 -2.20 10.82 -13.83
N ALA A 242 -2.52 11.77 -12.94
CA ALA A 242 -3.89 12.18 -12.71
C ALA A 242 -4.50 12.78 -14.01
N PRO A 243 -5.75 12.44 -14.35
CA PRO A 243 -6.43 13.00 -15.51
C PRO A 243 -6.73 14.48 -15.27
N ALA A 244 -6.81 15.25 -16.36
CA ALA A 244 -7.32 16.62 -16.28
C ALA A 244 -8.79 16.58 -15.82
N ALA A 245 -9.12 17.40 -14.82
CA ALA A 245 -10.48 17.48 -14.31
C ALA A 245 -11.42 18.04 -15.39
N ASP A 246 -12.48 17.30 -15.68
CA ASP A 246 -13.55 17.72 -16.58
C ASP A 246 -14.80 18.05 -15.77
N GLU A 247 -14.99 19.34 -15.48
CA GLU A 247 -16.13 19.83 -14.70
C GLU A 247 -17.48 19.66 -15.43
N ALA A 248 -17.47 19.42 -16.75
CA ALA A 248 -18.68 19.18 -17.52
C ALA A 248 -19.18 17.73 -17.40
N ARG A 249 -18.38 16.83 -16.82
CA ARG A 249 -18.74 15.42 -16.69
C ARG A 249 -19.84 15.24 -15.64
N THR A 250 -20.90 14.52 -16.01
CA THR A 250 -21.98 14.13 -15.10
C THR A 250 -21.83 12.67 -14.69
N GLY A 251 -21.88 12.40 -13.38
CA GLY A 251 -21.85 11.05 -12.80
C GLY A 251 -22.94 10.86 -11.75
N GLU A 252 -23.29 9.61 -11.47
CA GLU A 252 -24.27 9.25 -10.44
C GLU A 252 -23.60 9.21 -9.07
N ILE A 253 -24.11 9.98 -8.10
CA ILE A 253 -23.66 9.89 -6.70
C ILE A 253 -24.70 9.08 -5.95
N ARG A 254 -24.29 7.91 -5.44
CA ARG A 254 -25.15 7.02 -4.68
C ARG A 254 -24.67 6.94 -3.24
N TYR A 255 -25.56 7.29 -2.32
CA TYR A 255 -25.32 7.18 -0.89
C TYR A 255 -25.64 5.77 -0.40
N VAL A 256 -24.72 5.20 0.36
CA VAL A 256 -24.82 3.88 0.94
C VAL A 256 -24.69 4.01 2.46
N GLU A 257 -25.56 3.33 3.19
CA GLU A 257 -25.49 3.27 4.64
C GLU A 257 -24.62 2.09 5.10
N LEU A 258 -23.86 2.31 6.17
CA LEU A 258 -23.08 1.28 6.83
C LEU A 258 -23.98 0.49 7.78
N ASP A 259 -23.95 -0.85 7.71
CA ASP A 259 -24.73 -1.70 8.60
C ASP A 259 -24.45 -1.37 10.09
N ALA A 260 -25.51 -1.23 10.88
CA ALA A 260 -25.45 -0.84 12.29
C ALA A 260 -24.71 -1.88 13.18
N SER A 261 -24.60 -3.13 12.73
CA SER A 261 -23.90 -4.20 13.44
C SER A 261 -22.37 -4.12 13.35
N VAL A 262 -21.84 -3.32 12.40
CA VAL A 262 -20.39 -3.15 12.23
C VAL A 262 -19.84 -2.25 13.34
N ALA A 263 -19.17 -2.87 14.31
CA ALA A 263 -18.50 -2.16 15.40
C ALA A 263 -16.98 -2.17 15.20
N PRO A 264 -16.29 -1.03 15.40
CA PRO A 264 -14.84 -0.99 15.39
C PRO A 264 -14.29 -1.83 16.55
N ARG A 265 -13.31 -2.70 16.25
CA ARG A 265 -12.58 -3.46 17.27
C ARG A 265 -11.32 -2.75 17.75
N VAL A 266 -10.85 -1.80 16.97
CA VAL A 266 -9.67 -0.98 17.28
C VAL A 266 -10.15 0.36 17.81
N ARG A 267 -9.60 0.77 18.96
CA ARG A 267 -9.81 2.11 19.51
C ARG A 267 -8.49 2.85 19.49
N VAL A 268 -8.40 3.86 18.63
CA VAL A 268 -7.26 4.77 18.60
C VAL A 268 -7.31 5.65 19.84
N VAL A 269 -6.33 5.49 20.73
CA VAL A 269 -6.24 6.25 21.99
C VAL A 269 -5.66 7.64 21.76
N ASP A 270 -4.64 7.72 20.90
CA ASP A 270 -3.94 8.97 20.60
C ASP A 270 -3.44 8.96 19.15
N ALA A 271 -3.26 10.15 18.57
CA ALA A 271 -2.74 10.35 17.23
C ALA A 271 -1.91 11.63 17.21
N GLU A 272 -0.60 11.48 17.10
CA GLU A 272 0.32 12.60 16.98
C GLU A 272 0.64 12.84 15.50
N PRO A 273 0.49 14.08 14.99
CA PRO A 273 1.00 14.42 13.67
C PRO A 273 2.50 14.16 13.63
N ALA A 274 2.97 13.44 12.62
CA ALA A 274 4.41 13.41 12.34
C ALA A 274 4.87 14.87 12.16
N GLY A 275 5.86 15.29 12.96
CA GLY A 275 6.24 16.69 13.07
C GLY A 275 6.50 17.37 11.71
N THR A 276 6.38 18.70 11.68
CA THR A 276 6.54 19.58 10.51
C THR A 276 7.93 19.58 9.85
N GLY A 277 8.79 18.63 10.19
CA GLY A 277 10.02 18.39 9.46
C GLY A 277 9.69 17.93 8.05
N ARG A 278 10.38 18.49 7.05
CA ARG A 278 10.25 18.04 5.66
C ARG A 278 10.56 16.54 5.61
N SER A 279 9.62 15.76 5.09
CA SER A 279 9.80 14.33 4.90
C SER A 279 10.99 14.11 3.97
N ILE A 280 11.90 13.21 4.37
CA ILE A 280 13.00 12.79 3.49
C ILE A 280 12.51 12.11 2.20
N ALA A 281 11.23 11.72 2.13
CA ALA A 281 10.61 11.14 0.93
C ALA A 281 10.58 12.14 -0.24
N ASP A 282 10.27 13.40 0.04
CA ASP A 282 10.07 14.45 -0.97
C ASP A 282 11.33 15.33 -1.16
N ALA A 283 12.43 14.95 -0.52
CA ALA A 283 13.66 15.72 -0.57
C ALA A 283 14.30 15.65 -1.97
N GLU A 284 14.48 16.79 -2.63
CA GLU A 284 15.21 16.83 -3.90
C GLU A 284 16.71 16.50 -3.73
N ARG A 285 17.27 16.83 -2.56
CA ARG A 285 18.66 16.58 -2.19
C ARG A 285 18.70 15.96 -0.80
N LEU A 286 19.47 14.90 -0.63
CA LEU A 286 19.52 14.12 0.60
C LEU A 286 20.96 13.80 1.00
N VAL A 287 21.31 14.08 2.25
CA VAL A 287 22.56 13.63 2.86
C VAL A 287 22.24 12.46 3.80
N VAL A 288 22.76 11.28 3.52
CA VAL A 288 22.53 10.06 4.28
C VAL A 288 23.75 9.74 5.12
N VAL A 289 23.55 9.59 6.43
CA VAL A 289 24.60 9.18 7.37
C VAL A 289 24.51 7.71 7.76
N GLY A 290 25.65 7.04 7.67
CA GLY A 290 25.83 5.65 8.08
C GLY A 290 26.57 5.51 9.40
N ARG A 291 26.72 4.25 9.84
CA ARG A 291 27.49 3.90 11.04
C ARG A 291 28.96 4.33 10.98
N GLY A 292 29.51 4.48 9.76
CA GLY A 292 30.88 4.94 9.54
C GLY A 292 31.16 6.36 10.03
N ILE A 293 30.14 7.16 10.37
CA ILE A 293 30.33 8.50 10.96
C ILE A 293 30.92 8.46 12.39
N GLY A 294 30.92 7.29 13.03
CA GLY A 294 31.60 7.03 14.30
C GLY A 294 30.89 7.56 15.54
N SER A 295 30.69 8.88 15.67
CA SER A 295 30.17 9.50 16.91
C SER A 295 28.99 10.45 16.68
N LYS A 296 28.13 10.60 17.71
CA LYS A 296 26.98 11.52 17.67
C LYS A 296 27.39 12.98 17.45
N LYS A 297 28.60 13.39 17.87
CA LYS A 297 29.11 14.76 17.64
C LYS A 297 29.31 15.06 16.16
N ASN A 298 29.67 14.04 15.38
CA ASN A 298 29.94 14.18 13.95
C ASN A 298 28.65 14.38 13.12
N LEU A 299 27.48 14.08 13.68
CA LEU A 299 26.20 14.43 13.06
C LEU A 299 26.03 15.94 12.85
N ALA A 300 26.67 16.77 13.69
CA ALA A 300 26.66 18.22 13.51
C ALA A 300 27.35 18.63 12.21
N VAL A 301 28.42 17.93 11.81
CA VAL A 301 29.12 18.16 10.53
C VAL A 301 28.22 17.74 9.37
N ALA A 302 27.59 16.58 9.45
CA ALA A 302 26.64 16.13 8.43
C ALA A 302 25.43 17.07 8.30
N ARG A 303 24.94 17.63 9.41
CA ARG A 303 23.88 18.65 9.39
C ARG A 303 24.34 19.92 8.68
N ARG A 304 25.54 20.43 8.99
CA ARG A 304 26.12 21.60 8.30
C ARG A 304 26.29 21.37 6.80
N LEU A 305 26.70 20.16 6.39
CA LEU A 305 26.79 19.81 4.98
C LEU A 305 25.39 19.78 4.32
N ALA A 306 24.41 19.20 5.01
CA ALA A 306 23.03 19.16 4.53
C ALA A 306 22.48 20.58 4.34
N ASP A 307 22.68 21.46 5.33
CA ASP A 307 22.25 22.86 5.27
C ASP A 307 22.94 23.62 4.12
N ALA A 308 24.25 23.43 3.92
CA ALA A 308 25.01 24.05 2.83
C ALA A 308 24.54 23.60 1.44
N LEU A 309 24.03 22.37 1.32
CA LEU A 309 23.49 21.82 0.08
C LEU A 309 21.99 22.09 -0.10
N GLY A 310 21.32 22.67 0.90
CA GLY A 310 19.86 22.73 0.95
C GLY A 310 19.22 21.34 0.85
N ALA A 311 19.85 20.36 1.50
CA ALA A 311 19.47 18.96 1.51
C ALA A 311 18.89 18.56 2.87
N GLU A 312 18.02 17.54 2.87
CA GLU A 312 17.55 16.94 4.12
C GLU A 312 18.55 15.92 4.65
N LEU A 313 18.49 15.64 5.96
CA LEU A 313 19.38 14.66 6.59
C LEU A 313 18.63 13.33 6.78
N GLY A 314 19.09 12.29 6.09
CA GLY A 314 18.66 10.91 6.27
C GLY A 314 19.69 10.08 7.06
N CYS A 315 19.28 8.91 7.54
CA CYS A 315 20.17 7.99 8.24
C CYS A 315 19.90 6.53 7.91
N THR A 316 20.88 5.69 8.19
CA THR A 316 20.71 4.23 8.13
C THR A 316 20.12 3.68 9.42
N ARG A 317 19.47 2.51 9.33
CA ARG A 317 18.86 1.81 10.47
C ARG A 317 19.76 1.70 11.73
N PRO A 318 21.07 1.39 11.65
CA PRO A 318 21.92 1.35 12.84
C PRO A 318 21.94 2.66 13.65
N LEU A 319 21.76 3.82 13.02
CA LEU A 319 21.75 5.11 13.72
C LEU A 319 20.42 5.36 14.44
N VAL A 320 19.31 4.84 13.90
CA VAL A 320 18.00 4.90 14.55
C VAL A 320 17.98 3.96 15.76
N GLU A 321 18.52 2.74 15.61
CA GLU A 321 18.66 1.79 16.72
C GLU A 321 19.59 2.32 17.82
N ALA A 322 20.58 3.15 17.47
CA ALA A 322 21.44 3.86 18.42
C ALA A 322 20.81 5.13 19.04
N GLY A 323 19.61 5.52 18.62
CA GLY A 323 18.90 6.71 19.12
C GLY A 323 19.54 8.05 18.70
N TRP A 324 20.20 8.07 17.54
CA TRP A 324 20.87 9.29 17.04
C TRP A 324 19.92 10.15 16.22
N LEU A 325 19.05 9.52 15.45
CA LEU A 325 18.01 10.12 14.62
C LEU A 325 16.74 9.29 14.74
N GLU A 326 15.60 9.91 14.50
CA GLU A 326 14.29 9.27 14.60
C GLU A 326 13.96 8.41 13.37
N TYR A 327 13.04 7.46 13.54
CA TYR A 327 12.60 6.54 12.48
C TYR A 327 12.16 7.21 11.16
N PRO A 328 11.51 8.39 11.15
CA PRO A 328 11.16 9.08 9.90
C PRO A 328 12.35 9.44 9.01
N HIS A 329 13.56 9.54 9.58
CA HIS A 329 14.79 9.81 8.81
C HIS A 329 15.47 8.53 8.31
N GLN A 330 14.92 7.34 8.59
CA GLN A 330 15.53 6.07 8.20
C GLN A 330 15.34 5.82 6.70
N VAL A 331 16.43 5.68 5.96
CA VAL A 331 16.40 5.31 4.54
C VAL A 331 16.63 3.82 4.35
N GLY A 332 15.72 3.15 3.63
CA GLY A 332 15.82 1.74 3.28
C GLY A 332 14.47 1.04 3.14
N GLN A 333 14.49 -0.24 2.83
CA GLN A 333 13.31 -1.09 2.62
C GLN A 333 12.34 -1.08 3.82
N THR A 334 12.88 -1.03 5.04
CA THR A 334 12.09 -0.96 6.29
C THR A 334 11.91 0.46 6.82
N GLY A 335 12.34 1.47 6.06
CA GLY A 335 12.17 2.88 6.38
C GLY A 335 11.49 3.59 5.21
N VAL A 336 11.94 4.79 4.91
CA VAL A 336 11.48 5.59 3.78
C VAL A 336 12.29 5.23 2.53
N SER A 337 11.57 5.00 1.43
CA SER A 337 12.17 4.92 0.10
C SER A 337 12.24 6.32 -0.48
N VAL A 338 13.41 6.71 -0.98
CA VAL A 338 13.70 8.07 -1.44
C VAL A 338 14.20 8.05 -2.88
N ALA A 339 13.82 9.06 -3.65
CA ALA A 339 14.26 9.24 -5.04
C ALA A 339 14.77 10.68 -5.32
N PRO A 340 15.80 11.15 -4.57
CA PRO A 340 16.31 12.50 -4.73
C PRO A 340 17.09 12.67 -6.05
N LYS A 341 17.22 13.92 -6.52
CA LYS A 341 18.12 14.29 -7.61
C LYS A 341 19.59 14.10 -7.21
N LEU A 342 19.92 14.42 -5.95
CA LEU A 342 21.26 14.27 -5.39
C LEU A 342 21.21 13.52 -4.04
N LEU A 343 21.95 12.42 -3.94
CA LEU A 343 22.14 11.68 -2.70
C LEU A 343 23.63 11.63 -2.34
N VAL A 344 23.98 12.17 -1.16
CA VAL A 344 25.34 12.11 -0.61
C VAL A 344 25.36 11.14 0.56
N SER A 345 26.09 10.04 0.42
CA SER A 345 26.20 8.98 1.41
C SER A 345 27.53 9.09 2.16
N LEU A 346 27.45 9.31 3.47
CA LEU A 346 28.61 9.42 4.37
C LEU A 346 28.72 8.20 5.28
N GLY A 347 29.74 7.36 5.07
CA GLY A 347 30.04 6.23 5.95
C GLY A 347 28.98 5.11 5.94
N VAL A 348 28.31 4.90 4.81
CA VAL A 348 27.28 3.86 4.63
C VAL A 348 27.90 2.65 3.94
N SER A 349 27.72 1.45 4.49
CA SER A 349 28.24 0.21 3.89
C SER A 349 27.48 -0.21 2.62
N GLY A 350 26.20 0.16 2.49
CA GLY A 350 25.36 -0.20 1.34
C GLY A 350 24.77 -1.60 1.44
N ALA A 351 24.26 -2.00 2.61
CA ALA A 351 23.49 -3.24 2.74
C ALA A 351 22.29 -3.23 1.77
N ILE A 352 21.88 -4.40 1.28
CA ILE A 352 20.80 -4.56 0.29
C ILE A 352 19.52 -3.83 0.72
N GLN A 353 19.21 -3.85 2.03
CA GLN A 353 18.05 -3.18 2.59
C GLN A 353 18.13 -1.66 2.45
N HIS A 354 19.32 -1.07 2.53
CA HIS A 354 19.51 0.37 2.31
C HIS A 354 19.50 0.70 0.83
N LEU A 355 20.21 -0.09 0.00
CA LEU A 355 20.25 0.08 -1.45
C LEU A 355 18.84 0.03 -2.09
N ALA A 356 17.98 -0.86 -1.59
CA ALA A 356 16.59 -0.95 -2.03
C ALA A 356 15.77 0.33 -1.78
N GLY A 357 16.16 1.15 -0.79
CA GLY A 357 15.48 2.42 -0.48
C GLY A 357 16.03 3.62 -1.26
N ILE A 358 17.18 3.50 -1.93
CA ILE A 358 17.82 4.60 -2.69
C ILE A 358 17.83 4.34 -4.20
N GLY A 359 17.19 3.27 -4.67
CA GLY A 359 17.25 2.85 -6.08
C GLY A 359 16.71 3.87 -7.09
N GLY A 360 15.91 4.86 -6.64
CA GLY A 360 15.40 5.94 -7.48
C GLY A 360 16.27 7.20 -7.52
N ALA A 361 17.41 7.23 -6.82
CA ALA A 361 18.28 8.40 -6.78
C ALA A 361 19.00 8.62 -8.13
N GLN A 362 18.93 9.85 -8.66
CA GLN A 362 19.52 10.16 -9.97
C GLN A 362 21.04 10.28 -9.92
N THR A 363 21.57 10.95 -8.89
CA THR A 363 23.02 11.09 -8.67
C THR A 363 23.35 10.63 -7.25
N VAL A 364 24.26 9.67 -7.14
CA VAL A 364 24.70 9.11 -5.85
C VAL A 364 26.20 9.36 -5.68
N ILE A 365 26.57 10.10 -4.64
CA ILE A 365 27.94 10.34 -4.21
C ILE A 365 28.16 9.52 -2.94
N ALA A 366 29.14 8.62 -2.93
CA ALA A 366 29.46 7.80 -1.76
C ALA A 366 30.87 8.10 -1.25
N VAL A 367 30.96 8.30 0.07
CA VAL A 367 32.21 8.46 0.81
C VAL A 367 32.29 7.36 1.85
N ASN A 368 33.31 6.50 1.76
CA ASN A 368 33.55 5.44 2.72
C ASN A 368 35.05 5.18 2.86
N GLU A 369 35.49 4.77 4.05
CA GLU A 369 36.88 4.37 4.29
C GLU A 369 37.19 3.01 3.65
N ASP A 370 36.20 2.13 3.58
CA ASP A 370 36.32 0.81 2.97
C ASP A 370 36.11 0.86 1.46
N ALA A 371 37.18 0.66 0.70
CA ALA A 371 37.19 0.64 -0.77
C ALA A 371 36.29 -0.45 -1.38
N GLU A 372 36.00 -1.52 -0.63
CA GLU A 372 35.18 -2.65 -1.07
C GLU A 372 33.71 -2.53 -0.61
N ALA A 373 33.32 -1.38 -0.07
CA ALA A 373 31.97 -1.18 0.42
C ALA A 373 30.92 -1.33 -0.70
N PRO A 374 29.88 -2.18 -0.51
CA PRO A 374 28.80 -2.39 -1.49
C PRO A 374 28.11 -1.12 -2.00
N ILE A 375 28.10 -0.03 -1.22
CA ILE A 375 27.55 1.26 -1.64
C ILE A 375 28.22 1.80 -2.91
N PHE A 376 29.49 1.49 -3.13
CA PHE A 376 30.21 1.90 -4.32
C PHE A 376 29.69 1.22 -5.59
N GLY A 377 28.99 0.08 -5.48
CA GLY A 377 28.30 -0.51 -6.63
C GLY A 377 27.17 0.38 -7.16
N ALA A 378 26.50 1.14 -6.29
CA ALA A 378 25.38 2.01 -6.63
C ALA A 378 25.77 3.50 -6.79
N ALA A 379 27.01 3.87 -6.47
CA ALA A 379 27.48 5.25 -6.49
C ALA A 379 28.02 5.67 -7.86
N HIS A 380 27.62 6.86 -8.30
CA HIS A 380 28.11 7.52 -9.50
C HIS A 380 29.49 8.15 -9.25
N TYR A 381 29.65 8.78 -8.08
CA TYR A 381 30.92 9.34 -7.62
C TYR A 381 31.35 8.65 -6.35
N LYS A 382 32.62 8.22 -6.32
CA LYS A 382 33.18 7.37 -5.26
C LYS A 382 34.40 8.06 -4.68
N MET A 383 34.43 8.21 -3.36
CA MET A 383 35.60 8.72 -2.65
C MET A 383 35.94 7.77 -1.51
N VAL A 384 37.18 7.26 -1.54
CA VAL A 384 37.72 6.43 -0.48
C VAL A 384 38.44 7.32 0.51
N GLY A 385 37.97 7.39 1.75
CA GLY A 385 38.53 8.24 2.79
C GLY A 385 37.62 8.47 3.98
N ASP A 386 38.13 9.20 4.96
CA ASP A 386 37.39 9.58 6.17
C ASP A 386 36.20 10.48 5.79
N CYS A 387 34.99 10.02 6.15
CA CYS A 387 33.76 10.70 5.79
C CYS A 387 33.62 12.10 6.41
N ILE A 388 34.28 12.38 7.54
CA ILE A 388 34.24 13.68 8.22
C ILE A 388 35.16 14.66 7.53
N GLN A 389 36.40 14.25 7.26
CA GLN A 389 37.38 15.13 6.59
C GLN A 389 36.89 15.54 5.20
N VAL A 390 36.30 14.59 4.48
CA VAL A 390 35.69 14.86 3.17
C VAL A 390 34.48 15.77 3.30
N ALA A 391 33.61 15.56 4.30
CA ALA A 391 32.47 16.44 4.53
C ALA A 391 32.90 17.88 4.87
N GLU A 392 33.92 18.06 5.71
CA GLU A 392 34.47 19.38 6.04
C GLU A 392 35.09 20.06 4.81
N ALA A 393 35.91 19.35 4.04
CA ALA A 393 36.49 19.88 2.81
C ALA A 393 35.42 20.27 1.76
N LEU A 394 34.34 19.48 1.67
CA LEU A 394 33.18 19.81 0.84
C LEU A 394 32.48 21.07 1.32
N ILE A 395 32.24 21.21 2.63
CA ILE A 395 31.64 22.41 3.22
C ILE A 395 32.49 23.65 2.90
N ASP A 396 33.81 23.56 3.07
CA ASP A 396 34.73 24.70 2.82
C ASP A 396 34.77 25.08 1.33
N THR A 397 34.74 24.08 0.44
CA THR A 397 34.71 24.30 -1.01
C THR A 397 33.38 24.90 -1.46
N LEU A 398 32.27 24.42 -0.90
CA LEU A 398 30.93 24.97 -1.15
C LEU A 398 30.83 26.40 -0.62
N ALA A 399 31.41 26.70 0.54
CA ALA A 399 31.47 28.05 1.08
C ALA A 399 32.33 29.00 0.20
N CYS A 400 33.42 28.50 -0.37
CA CYS A 400 34.26 29.27 -1.30
C CYS A 400 33.59 29.54 -2.66
N HIS A 401 32.76 28.61 -3.14
CA HIS A 401 32.01 28.78 -4.39
C HIS A 401 30.63 29.44 -4.21
N ALA A 402 30.14 29.56 -2.97
CA ALA A 402 28.89 30.24 -2.64
C ALA A 402 29.11 31.74 -2.40
N VAL A 403 29.19 32.53 -3.47
CA VAL A 403 28.98 33.99 -3.44
C VAL A 403 28.32 34.43 -4.76
N PRO A 404 27.38 35.39 -4.82
CA PRO A 404 26.22 35.71 -3.99
C PRO A 404 24.92 35.68 -4.84
N GLY A 405 23.88 34.94 -4.43
CA GLY A 405 22.70 34.84 -5.28
C GLY A 405 21.43 34.30 -4.64
N ASP A 406 21.12 34.66 -3.38
CA ASP A 406 19.72 34.73 -2.91
C ASP A 406 19.53 35.41 -1.54
N MET A 407 20.24 36.52 -1.27
CA MET A 407 19.86 37.43 -0.16
C MET A 407 19.01 38.58 -0.69
N GLY A 408 17.86 38.25 -1.28
CA GLY A 408 16.85 39.21 -1.68
C GLY A 408 15.44 38.64 -1.48
N ARG A 409 14.72 39.20 -0.50
CA ARG A 409 13.32 38.95 -0.05
C ARG A 409 13.24 37.91 1.09
N ASN A 410 12.71 38.17 2.27
CA ASN A 410 11.92 39.28 2.80
C ASN A 410 12.17 39.38 4.31
N THR A 411 12.70 40.51 4.76
CA THR A 411 12.33 41.11 6.04
C THR A 411 11.27 42.16 5.73
N HIS A 412 10.02 41.88 6.07
CA HIS A 412 9.04 42.81 6.63
C HIS A 412 7.82 42.04 7.12
#